data_AF-A0A8T4LCH5-F1
#
_entry.id   AF-A0A8T4LCH5-F1
#
_cell.length_a   1.000
_cell.length_b   1.000
_cell.length_c   1.000
_cell.angle_alpha   90.00
_cell.angle_beta   90.00
_cell.angle_gamma   90.00
#
_symmetry.space_group_name_H-M   'P 1'
#
loop_
_entity.id
_entity.type
_entity.pdbx_description
1 polymer ?
#
loop_
_entity_poly.entity_id
_entity_poly.type
_entity_poly.pdbx_seq_one_letter_code
_entity_poly.pdbx_strand_id
1 'polypeptide(L)' 'MKKAIVVSGCPGTGKTKVAKLISKKSGCEYVGTKNVINEFGLVEGYDKKMKSFIVDTDK' A
#
# COMPACT_ATOMS: atom_id res chain seq x y z
N MET A 1 -7.16 4.19 22.52
CA MET A 1 -6.03 3.81 21.63
C MET A 1 -6.58 3.28 20.32
N LYS A 2 -6.08 3.75 19.17
CA LYS A 2 -6.41 3.17 17.85
C LYS A 2 -5.56 1.91 17.63
N LYS A 3 -6.12 0.88 16.99
CA LYS A 3 -5.41 -0.36 16.62
C LYS A 3 -5.20 -0.37 15.11
N ALA A 4 -4.10 -0.96 14.66
CA ALA A 4 -3.78 -1.12 13.24
C ALA A 4 -3.62 -2.62 12.89
N ILE A 5 -4.02 -2.99 11.68
CA ILE A 5 -3.82 -4.32 11.12
C ILE A 5 -2.88 -4.18 9.92
N VAL A 6 -1.73 -4.83 9.97
CA VAL A 6 -0.73 -4.78 8.89
C VAL A 6 -0.81 -6.09 8.09
N VAL A 7 -0.97 -5.99 6.78
CA VAL A 7 -1.01 -7.14 5.87
C VAL A 7 0.21 -7.10 4.94
N SER A 8 1.20 -7.96 5.20
CA SER A 8 2.47 -8.04 4.45
C SER A 8 2.69 -9.40 3.78
N GLY A 9 3.74 -9.52 2.96
CA GLY A 9 4.11 -10.73 2.20
C GLY A 9 4.47 -10.46 0.73
N CYS A 10 4.92 -11.49 0.00
CA CYS A 10 5.43 -11.38 -1.38
C CYS A 10 4.40 -10.83 -2.38
N PRO A 11 4.80 -10.08 -3.43
CA PRO A 11 3.89 -9.64 -4.50
C PRO A 11 3.05 -10.80 -5.06
N GLY A 12 1.78 -10.53 -5.42
CA GLY A 12 0.88 -11.54 -5.98
C GLY A 12 0.13 -12.43 -4.99
N THR A 13 0.48 -12.47 -3.70
CA THR A 13 -0.19 -13.33 -2.68
C THR A 13 -1.60 -12.88 -2.25
N GLY A 14 -2.19 -11.88 -2.90
CA GLY A 14 -3.57 -11.46 -2.63
C GLY A 14 -3.77 -10.51 -1.43
N LYS A 15 -2.71 -10.01 -0.81
CA LYS A 15 -2.76 -9.06 0.34
C LYS A 15 -3.75 -7.92 0.16
N THR A 16 -3.73 -7.26 -0.99
CA THR A 16 -4.64 -6.14 -1.30
C THR A 16 -6.11 -6.56 -1.24
N LYS A 17 -6.45 -7.77 -1.69
CA LYS A 17 -7.82 -8.30 -1.59
C LYS A 17 -8.19 -8.58 -0.13
N VAL A 18 -7.29 -9.21 0.61
CA VAL A 18 -7.50 -9.54 2.03
C VAL A 18 -7.68 -8.27 2.87
N ALA A 19 -6.81 -7.28 2.72
CA ALA A 19 -6.89 -6.02 3.45
C ALA A 19 -8.21 -5.26 3.18
N LYS A 20 -8.68 -5.24 1.92
CA LYS A 20 -9.99 -4.66 1.56
C LYS A 20 -11.18 -5.43 2.14
N LEU A 21 -11.09 -6.75 2.26
CA LEU A 21 -12.12 -7.56 2.90
C LEU A 21 -12.15 -7.32 4.41
N ILE A 22 -10.99 -7.23 5.05
CA ILE A 22 -10.87 -6.91 6.48
C ILE A 22 -11.47 -5.54 6.75
N SER A 23 -11.14 -4.51 5.96
CA SER A 23 -11.67 -3.15 6.16
C SER A 23 -13.21 -3.13 6.07
N LYS A 24 -13.77 -3.80 5.06
CA LYS A 24 -15.23 -3.92 4.89
C LYS A 24 -15.92 -4.64 6.04
N LYS A 25 -15.31 -5.71 6.58
CA LYS A 25 -15.90 -6.50 7.67
C LYS A 25 -15.76 -5.86 9.05
N SER A 26 -14.67 -5.15 9.30
CA SER A 26 -14.35 -4.56 10.60
C SER A 26 -14.77 -3.10 10.73
N GLY A 27 -15.17 -2.45 9.63
CA GLY A 27 -15.45 -1.01 9.60
C GLY A 27 -14.19 -0.13 9.73
N CYS A 28 -12.99 -0.73 9.67
CA CYS A 28 -11.74 0.01 9.70
C CYS A 28 -11.47 0.70 8.36
N GLU A 29 -10.73 1.80 8.43
CA GLU A 29 -10.22 2.49 7.25
C GLU A 29 -9.20 1.63 6.51
N TYR A 30 -9.33 1.57 5.17
CA TYR A 30 -8.36 0.88 4.33
C TYR A 30 -7.25 1.84 3.91
N VAL A 31 -6.05 1.62 4.41
CA VAL A 31 -4.84 2.34 3.99
C VAL A 31 -4.03 1.45 3.04
N GLY A 32 -4.03 1.79 1.76
CA GLY A 32 -3.28 1.06 0.74
C GLY A 32 -1.96 1.75 0.40
N THR A 33 -0.89 0.98 0.17
CA THR A 33 0.45 1.51 -0.13
C THR A 33 0.45 2.50 -1.30
N LYS A 34 -0.31 2.22 -2.38
CA LYS A 34 -0.43 3.15 -3.51
C LYS A 34 -1.08 4.48 -3.15
N ASN A 35 -2.07 4.45 -2.25
CA ASN A 35 -2.75 5.67 -1.82
C ASN A 35 -1.78 6.54 -1.03
N VAL A 36 -1.04 5.94 -0.09
CA VAL A 36 -0.02 6.63 0.70
C VAL A 36 1.06 7.23 -0.21
N ILE A 37 1.59 6.45 -1.15
CA ILE A 37 2.62 6.96 -2.09
C ILE A 37 2.12 8.17 -2.87
N ASN A 38 0.88 8.12 -3.38
CA ASN A 38 0.32 9.23 -4.16
C ASN A 38 -0.01 10.45 -3.28
N GLU A 39 -0.52 10.23 -2.07
CA GLU A 39 -0.94 11.29 -1.15
C GLU A 39 0.25 12.08 -0.60
N PHE A 40 1.35 11.39 -0.31
CA PHE A 40 2.57 12.00 0.25
C PHE A 40 3.67 12.27 -0.79
N GLY A 41 3.42 11.95 -2.07
CA GLY A 41 4.39 12.16 -3.15
C GLY A 41 5.69 11.38 -2.95
N LEU A 42 5.62 10.14 -2.46
CA LEU A 42 6.77 9.29 -2.12
C LEU A 42 7.32 8.57 -3.35
N VAL A 43 7.64 9.34 -4.39
CA VAL A 43 8.12 8.82 -5.67
C VAL A 43 9.40 9.57 -6.06
N GLU A 44 10.50 8.84 -6.21
CA GLU A 44 11.78 9.40 -6.72
C GLU A 44 11.80 9.49 -8.24
N GLY A 45 11.08 8.61 -8.92
CA GLY A 45 11.07 8.56 -10.38
C GLY A 45 10.22 7.42 -10.94
N TYR A 46 10.38 7.17 -12.24
CA TYR A 46 9.68 6.11 -12.96
C TYR A 46 10.67 5.21 -13.70
N ASP A 47 10.65 3.92 -13.36
CA ASP A 47 11.42 2.90 -14.07
C ASP A 47 10.67 2.52 -15.37
N LYS A 48 11.23 2.93 -16.52
CA LYS A 48 10.67 2.65 -17.85
C LYS A 48 10.71 1.17 -18.22
N LYS A 49 11.69 0.39 -17.73
CA LYS A 49 11.86 -1.04 -18.01
C LYS A 49 10.81 -1.85 -17.26
N MET A 50 10.64 -1.54 -15.97
CA MET A 50 9.68 -2.20 -15.09
C MET A 50 8.27 -1.62 -15.21
N LYS A 51 8.12 -0.47 -15.88
CA LYS A 51 6.86 0.29 -16.00
C LYS A 51 6.23 0.56 -14.63
N SER A 52 7.05 0.98 -13.68
CA SER A 52 6.66 1.18 -12.28
C SER A 52 7.32 2.41 -11.67
N PHE A 53 6.65 3.04 -10.71
CA PHE A 53 7.24 4.10 -9.90
C PHE A 53 8.30 3.54 -8.94
N ILE A 54 9.39 4.29 -8.80
CA ILE A 54 10.44 4.05 -7.81
C ILE A 54 10.02 4.80 -6.54
N VAL A 55 9.87 4.07 -5.45
CA VAL A 55 9.43 4.63 -4.16
C VAL A 55 10.62 5.31 -3.49
N ASP A 56 10.38 6.50 -2.97
CA ASP A 56 11.32 7.20 -2.08
C ASP A 56 11.39 6.45 -0.75
N THR A 57 12.54 5.84 -0.46
CA THR A 57 12.76 5.08 0.79
C THR A 57 13.42 5.89 1.89
N ASP A 58 13.89 7.10 1.57
CA ASP A 58 14.59 7.98 2.51
C ASP A 58 13.62 8.92 3.25
N LYS A 59 12.41 9.13 2.71
CA LYS A 59 11.28 9.82 3.36
C LYS A 59 10.34 8.89 4.14
#